data_AF-A0A2G8KLX3-F1
#
_entry.id   AF-A0A2G8KLX3-F1
#
_cell.length_a   1.000
_cell.length_b   1.000
_cell.length_c   1.000
_cell.angle_alpha   90.00
_cell.angle_beta   90.00
_cell.angle_gamma   90.00
#
_symmetry.space_group_name_H-M   'P 1'
#
loop_
_entity.id
_entity.type
_entity.pdbx_description
1 polymer ?
#
loop_
_entity_poly.entity_id
_entity_poly.type
_entity_poly.pdbx_seq_one_letter_code
_entity_poly.pdbx_strand_id
1 'polypeptide(L)'
;MESTFETLKTLRRLSEKRVRYRHHLSNYRLYRKNKTVPKGLKIKVRAGLPLSDSDSFANWKGILKNASLELMAVQISICRKTIHELSQQIDSKTRKLQKELPKNEFERKLDSISKICLNLSHTLASRQCHKLKRDNVTKELSLLVKPNLKPQKEPGLADSVGKRYRPHATPPKVQLLPLIANSRQEKQTYSPKV
;
A
#
# COMPACT_ATOMS: atom_id res chain seq x y z
N MET A 1 9.24 -19.49 -27.20
CA MET A 1 8.64 -19.80 -25.89
C MET A 1 9.31 -18.94 -24.83
N GLU A 2 8.55 -18.26 -23.95
CA GLU A 2 9.13 -17.46 -22.86
C GLU A 2 9.71 -18.39 -21.79
N SER A 3 11.00 -18.20 -21.44
CA SER A 3 11.71 -19.07 -20.50
C SER A 3 11.14 -19.00 -19.08
N THR A 4 11.34 -20.07 -18.31
CA THR A 4 10.92 -20.15 -16.89
C THR A 4 11.55 -19.05 -16.04
N PHE A 5 12.81 -18.70 -16.32
CA PHE A 5 13.51 -17.59 -15.67
C PHE A 5 12.84 -16.23 -15.93
N GLU A 6 12.50 -15.92 -17.18
CA GLU A 6 11.80 -14.67 -17.51
C GLU A 6 10.38 -14.65 -16.96
N THR A 7 9.72 -15.81 -16.91
CA THR A 7 8.39 -15.95 -16.28
C THR A 7 8.46 -15.63 -14.77
N LEU A 8 9.47 -16.12 -14.06
CA LEU A 8 9.71 -15.82 -12.64
C LEU A 8 10.02 -14.34 -12.38
N LYS A 9 10.89 -13.74 -13.20
CA LYS A 9 11.23 -12.32 -13.11
C LYS A 9 10.02 -11.43 -13.35
N THR A 10 9.19 -11.79 -14.32
CA THR A 10 7.92 -11.11 -14.61
C THR A 10 6.94 -11.25 -13.46
N LEU A 11 6.76 -12.46 -12.92
CA LEU A 11 5.90 -12.71 -11.76
C LEU A 11 6.31 -11.86 -10.55
N ARG A 12 7.61 -11.77 -10.27
CA ARG A 12 8.15 -10.90 -9.22
C ARG A 12 7.78 -9.43 -9.47
N ARG A 13 8.07 -8.91 -10.67
CA ARG A 13 7.78 -7.50 -11.03
C ARG A 13 6.29 -7.17 -10.90
N LEU A 14 5.42 -8.05 -11.37
CA LEU A 14 3.97 -7.90 -11.26
C LEU A 14 3.51 -7.91 -9.79
N SER A 15 4.06 -8.81 -8.98
CA SER A 15 3.74 -8.93 -7.55
C SER A 15 4.16 -7.67 -6.78
N GLU A 16 5.37 -7.17 -6.99
CA GLU A 16 5.83 -5.91 -6.40
C GLU A 16 4.96 -4.72 -6.86
N LYS A 17 4.60 -4.66 -8.15
CA LYS A 17 3.71 -3.62 -8.68
C LYS A 17 2.36 -3.66 -7.97
N ARG A 18 1.77 -4.85 -7.79
CA ARG A 18 0.50 -5.02 -7.06
C ARG A 18 0.59 -4.51 -5.61
N VAL A 19 1.69 -4.79 -4.91
CA VAL A 19 1.92 -4.26 -3.55
C VAL A 19 1.93 -2.73 -3.54
N ARG A 20 2.64 -2.09 -4.48
CA ARG A 20 2.68 -0.61 -4.59
C ARG A 20 1.28 -0.04 -4.83
N TYR A 21 0.49 -0.61 -5.74
CA TYR A 21 -0.87 -0.15 -6.01
C TYR A 21 -1.83 -0.35 -4.83
N ARG A 22 -1.74 -1.49 -4.12
CA ARG A 22 -2.50 -1.70 -2.87
C ARG A 22 -2.14 -0.66 -1.82
N HIS A 23 -0.85 -0.33 -1.70
CA HIS A 23 -0.40 0.72 -0.81
C HIS A 23 -0.91 2.12 -1.20
N HIS A 24 -0.92 2.46 -2.49
CA HIS A 24 -1.53 3.70 -2.98
C HIS A 24 -3.03 3.77 -2.65
N LEU A 25 -3.77 2.69 -2.90
CA LEU A 25 -5.19 2.62 -2.57
C LEU A 25 -5.45 2.80 -1.07
N SER A 26 -4.63 2.16 -0.22
CA SER A 26 -4.70 2.33 1.24
C SER A 26 -4.45 3.79 1.65
N ASN A 27 -3.42 4.43 1.08
CA ASN A 27 -3.16 5.86 1.30
C ASN A 27 -4.38 6.72 0.95
N TYR A 28 -4.92 6.59 -0.26
CA TYR A 28 -6.06 7.42 -0.68
C TYR A 28 -7.30 7.21 0.20
N ARG A 29 -7.53 6.00 0.71
CA ARG A 29 -8.60 5.74 1.70
C ARG A 29 -8.38 6.51 2.99
N LEU A 30 -7.16 6.59 3.50
CA LEU A 30 -6.84 7.39 4.69
C LEU A 30 -7.07 8.88 4.44
N TYR A 31 -6.60 9.41 3.32
CA TYR A 31 -6.82 10.82 2.94
C TYR A 31 -8.32 11.15 2.81
N ARG A 32 -9.09 10.25 2.19
CA ARG A 32 -10.55 10.37 2.09
C ARG A 32 -11.23 10.33 3.47
N LYS A 33 -10.85 9.41 4.37
CA LYS A 33 -11.36 9.33 5.76
C LYS A 33 -11.11 10.66 6.50
N ASN A 34 -9.94 11.26 6.30
CA ASN A 34 -9.52 12.50 6.96
C ASN A 34 -9.91 13.77 6.18
N LYS A 35 -10.78 13.67 5.15
CA LYS A 35 -11.23 14.80 4.31
C LYS A 35 -10.09 15.70 3.80
N THR A 36 -8.92 15.11 3.56
CA THR A 36 -7.69 15.84 3.24
C THR A 36 -7.18 15.42 1.88
N VAL A 37 -6.77 16.38 1.06
CA VAL A 37 -6.14 16.10 -0.24
C VAL A 37 -4.62 15.95 -0.02
N PRO A 38 -3.99 14.86 -0.49
CA PRO A 38 -2.54 14.71 -0.47
C PRO A 38 -1.86 15.90 -1.17
N LYS A 39 -0.76 16.45 -0.65
CA LYS A 39 -0.13 17.63 -1.28
C LYS A 39 0.25 17.43 -2.74
N GLY A 40 0.68 16.23 -3.13
CA GLY A 40 1.02 15.90 -4.52
C GLY A 40 -0.18 15.73 -5.46
N LEU A 41 -1.41 15.82 -4.94
CA LEU A 41 -2.65 15.76 -5.71
C LEU A 41 -3.47 17.06 -5.61
N LYS A 42 -2.95 18.06 -4.89
CA LYS A 42 -3.59 19.38 -4.81
C LYS A 42 -3.34 20.13 -6.11
N ILE A 43 -4.41 20.45 -6.82
CA ILE A 43 -4.38 21.30 -7.99
C ILE A 43 -4.10 22.74 -7.53
N LYS A 44 -3.08 23.37 -8.12
CA LYS A 44 -2.66 24.74 -7.83
C LYS A 44 -2.60 25.50 -9.15
N VAL A 45 -3.72 26.07 -9.54
CA VAL A 45 -3.82 26.91 -10.73
C VAL A 45 -4.26 28.31 -10.28
N ARG A 46 -3.66 29.34 -10.87
CA ARG A 46 -4.07 30.73 -10.64
C ARG A 46 -5.30 31.01 -11.51
N ALA A 47 -6.23 31.81 -10.99
CA ALA A 47 -7.31 32.32 -11.82
C ALA A 47 -6.70 33.18 -12.94
N GLY A 48 -7.28 33.11 -14.14
CA GLY A 48 -6.84 33.91 -15.30
C GLY A 48 -7.17 35.40 -15.13
N LEU A 49 -8.12 35.73 -14.27
CA LEU A 49 -8.48 37.09 -13.90
C LEU A 49 -8.15 37.33 -12.42
N PRO A 50 -7.78 38.56 -12.04
CA PRO A 50 -7.61 38.91 -10.64
C PRO A 50 -8.93 38.72 -9.89
N LEU A 51 -8.88 37.97 -8.78
CA LEU A 51 -9.99 37.79 -7.87
C LEU A 51 -9.85 38.86 -6.78
N SER A 52 -10.58 39.97 -6.95
CA SER A 52 -10.49 41.16 -6.09
C SER A 52 -11.32 41.02 -4.82
N ASP A 53 -12.44 40.29 -4.86
CA ASP A 53 -13.32 40.07 -3.72
C ASP A 53 -13.06 38.73 -3.01
N SER A 54 -13.35 38.70 -1.70
CA SER A 54 -13.12 37.52 -0.85
C SER A 54 -13.92 36.31 -1.30
N ASP A 55 -15.11 36.53 -1.85
CA ASP A 55 -16.08 35.49 -2.15
C ASP A 55 -15.70 34.76 -3.43
N SER A 56 -15.30 35.49 -4.48
CA SER A 56 -14.71 34.93 -5.69
C SER A 56 -13.45 34.13 -5.39
N PHE A 57 -12.59 34.62 -4.49
CA PHE A 57 -11.40 33.89 -4.07
C PHE A 57 -11.72 32.62 -3.29
N ALA A 58 -12.72 32.67 -2.39
CA ALA A 58 -13.20 31.50 -1.66
C ALA A 58 -13.82 30.47 -2.61
N ASN A 59 -14.64 30.91 -3.57
CA ASN A 59 -15.24 30.07 -4.59
C ASN A 59 -14.18 29.38 -5.46
N TRP A 60 -13.18 30.12 -5.93
CA TRP A 60 -12.06 29.57 -6.70
C TRP A 60 -11.31 28.48 -5.92
N LYS A 61 -11.01 28.72 -4.63
CA LYS A 61 -10.41 27.70 -3.76
C LYS A 61 -11.31 26.47 -3.62
N GLY A 62 -12.63 26.66 -3.56
CA GLY A 62 -13.63 25.59 -3.54
C GLY A 62 -13.55 24.72 -4.79
N ILE A 63 -13.55 25.33 -5.98
CA ILE A 63 -13.41 24.65 -7.27
C ILE A 63 -12.14 23.81 -7.32
N LEU A 64 -10.98 24.40 -6.99
CA LEU A 64 -9.70 23.68 -6.99
C LEU A 64 -9.67 22.51 -6.00
N LYS A 65 -10.29 22.67 -4.83
CA LYS A 65 -10.40 21.62 -3.82
C LYS A 65 -11.27 20.47 -4.32
N ASN A 66 -12.42 20.76 -4.92
CA ASN A 66 -13.33 19.75 -5.47
C ASN A 66 -12.67 18.97 -6.62
N ALA A 67 -12.05 19.67 -7.58
CA ALA A 67 -11.29 19.04 -8.65
C ALA A 67 -10.15 18.14 -8.12
N SER A 68 -9.48 18.55 -7.04
CA SER A 68 -8.44 17.72 -6.41
C SER A 68 -9.00 16.45 -5.73
N LEU A 69 -10.21 16.53 -5.17
CA LEU A 69 -10.91 15.38 -4.59
C LEU A 69 -11.41 14.41 -5.67
N GLU A 70 -11.93 14.93 -6.78
CA GLU A 70 -12.32 14.13 -7.94
C GLU A 70 -11.11 13.42 -8.56
N LEU A 71 -9.99 14.12 -8.71
CA LEU A 71 -8.73 13.50 -9.15
C LEU A 71 -8.33 12.35 -8.20
N MET A 72 -8.53 12.50 -6.89
CA MET A 72 -8.30 11.41 -5.94
C MET A 72 -9.23 10.21 -6.17
N ALA A 73 -10.50 10.46 -6.49
CA ALA A 73 -11.45 9.40 -6.82
C ALA A 73 -11.07 8.66 -8.11
N VAL A 74 -10.62 9.38 -9.14
CA VAL A 74 -10.07 8.80 -10.38
C VAL A 74 -8.87 7.91 -10.07
N GLN A 75 -7.92 8.39 -9.26
CA GLN A 75 -6.74 7.61 -8.86
C GLN A 75 -7.11 6.34 -8.07
N ILE A 76 -8.13 6.40 -7.20
CA ILE A 76 -8.67 5.22 -6.52
C ILE A 76 -9.21 4.21 -7.52
N SER A 77 -9.97 4.66 -8.53
CA SER A 77 -10.53 3.80 -9.57
C SER A 77 -9.44 3.10 -10.38
N ILE A 78 -8.44 3.87 -10.85
CA ILE A 78 -7.26 3.35 -11.55
C ILE A 78 -6.56 2.27 -10.70
N CYS A 79 -6.33 2.56 -9.41
CA CYS A 79 -5.70 1.59 -8.53
C CYS A 79 -6.48 0.28 -8.43
N ARG A 80 -7.81 0.34 -8.30
CA ARG A 80 -8.66 -0.87 -8.22
C ARG A 80 -8.59 -1.69 -9.49
N LYS A 81 -8.75 -1.04 -10.65
CA LYS A 81 -8.66 -1.70 -11.97
C LYS A 81 -7.30 -2.37 -12.16
N THR A 82 -6.22 -1.65 -11.93
CA THR A 82 -4.86 -2.19 -12.08
C THR A 82 -4.57 -3.31 -11.09
N ILE A 83 -5.04 -3.25 -9.83
CA ILE A 83 -4.89 -4.36 -8.88
C ILE A 83 -5.57 -5.62 -9.38
N HIS A 84 -6.75 -5.49 -9.99
CA HIS A 84 -7.50 -6.61 -10.55
C HIS A 84 -6.75 -7.24 -11.73
N GLU A 85 -6.35 -6.43 -12.71
CA GLU A 85 -5.56 -6.87 -13.87
C GLU A 85 -4.24 -7.55 -13.47
N LEU A 86 -3.52 -6.95 -12.52
CA LEU A 86 -2.27 -7.54 -12.01
C LEU A 86 -2.51 -8.87 -11.31
N SER A 87 -3.64 -9.04 -10.62
CA SER A 87 -3.95 -10.31 -9.96
C SER A 87 -4.21 -11.41 -10.99
N GLN A 88 -4.96 -11.12 -12.05
CA GLN A 88 -5.16 -12.08 -13.15
C GLN A 88 -3.85 -12.46 -13.84
N GLN A 89 -2.96 -11.49 -14.11
CA GLN A 89 -1.65 -11.76 -14.71
C GLN A 89 -0.75 -12.59 -13.78
N ILE A 90 -0.75 -12.29 -12.49
CA ILE A 90 -0.03 -13.08 -11.47
C ILE A 90 -0.55 -14.51 -11.45
N ASP A 91 -1.86 -14.72 -11.38
CA ASP A 91 -2.47 -16.05 -11.32
C ASP A 91 -2.19 -16.87 -12.59
N SER A 92 -2.19 -16.23 -13.75
CA SER A 92 -1.81 -16.87 -15.02
C SER A 92 -0.34 -17.33 -15.01
N LYS A 93 0.60 -16.44 -14.64
CA LYS A 93 2.03 -16.76 -14.60
C LYS A 93 2.36 -17.79 -13.52
N THR A 94 1.70 -17.73 -12.36
CA THR A 94 1.84 -18.72 -11.28
C THR A 94 1.39 -20.10 -11.74
N ARG A 95 0.24 -20.22 -12.40
CA ARG A 95 -0.23 -21.50 -12.96
C ARG A 95 0.69 -22.06 -14.04
N LYS A 96 1.28 -21.19 -14.88
CA LYS A 96 2.30 -21.60 -15.86
C LYS A 96 3.52 -22.20 -15.16
N LEU A 97 4.09 -21.51 -14.18
CA LEU A 97 5.26 -21.99 -13.42
C LEU A 97 4.98 -23.27 -12.64
N GLN A 98 3.76 -23.44 -12.12
CA GLN A 98 3.36 -24.66 -11.41
C GLN A 98 3.41 -25.91 -12.31
N LYS A 99 3.18 -25.75 -13.62
CA LYS A 99 3.25 -26.84 -14.60
C LYS A 99 4.68 -27.13 -15.06
N GLU A 100 5.54 -26.11 -15.07
CA GLU A 100 6.92 -26.21 -15.59
C GLU A 100 7.94 -26.65 -14.54
N LEU A 101 7.68 -26.37 -13.25
CA LEU A 101 8.63 -26.59 -12.18
C LEU A 101 8.22 -27.74 -11.27
N PRO A 102 9.19 -28.53 -10.74
CA PRO A 102 8.93 -29.44 -9.64
C PRO A 102 8.34 -28.70 -8.43
N LYS A 103 7.39 -29.32 -7.73
CA LYS A 103 6.65 -28.71 -6.61
C LYS A 103 7.56 -28.00 -5.60
N ASN A 104 8.62 -28.67 -5.14
CA ASN A 104 9.56 -28.13 -4.16
C ASN A 104 10.34 -26.91 -4.67
N GLU A 105 10.64 -26.86 -5.97
CA GLU A 105 11.29 -25.68 -6.55
C GLU A 105 10.30 -24.53 -6.69
N PHE A 106 9.11 -24.81 -7.23
CA PHE A 106 8.03 -23.84 -7.38
C PHE A 106 7.70 -23.14 -6.05
N GLU A 107 7.49 -23.92 -4.98
CA GLU A 107 7.19 -23.38 -3.64
C GLU A 107 8.32 -22.50 -3.11
N ARG A 108 9.59 -22.93 -3.25
CA ARG A 108 10.76 -22.12 -2.85
C ARG A 108 10.84 -20.80 -3.60
N LYS A 109 10.57 -20.79 -4.92
CA LYS A 109 10.58 -19.55 -5.72
C LYS A 109 9.44 -18.62 -5.32
N LEU A 110 8.23 -19.14 -5.07
CA LEU A 110 7.09 -18.34 -4.62
C LEU A 110 7.30 -17.76 -3.22
N ASP A 111 7.88 -18.52 -2.29
CA ASP A 111 8.22 -18.03 -0.96
C ASP A 111 9.23 -16.88 -1.03
N SER A 112 10.26 -17.02 -1.88
CA SER A 112 11.23 -15.93 -2.14
C SER A 112 10.55 -14.64 -2.63
N ILE A 113 9.64 -14.74 -3.61
CA ILE A 113 8.88 -13.58 -4.11
C ILE A 113 7.99 -12.99 -3.01
N SER A 114 7.36 -13.83 -2.20
CA SER A 114 6.48 -13.41 -1.11
C SER A 114 7.25 -12.63 -0.03
N LYS A 115 8.45 -13.10 0.35
CA LYS A 115 9.35 -12.40 1.27
C LYS A 115 9.76 -11.01 0.73
N ILE A 116 10.09 -10.91 -0.55
CA ILE A 116 10.39 -9.61 -1.20
C ILE A 116 9.19 -8.67 -1.12
N CYS A 117 7.99 -9.17 -1.42
CA CYS A 117 6.76 -8.39 -1.37
C CYS A 117 6.43 -7.93 0.05
N LEU A 118 6.68 -8.77 1.07
CA LEU A 118 6.49 -8.43 2.47
C LEU A 118 7.43 -7.30 2.90
N ASN A 119 8.73 -7.41 2.57
CA ASN A 119 9.72 -6.37 2.86
C ASN A 119 9.38 -5.04 2.18
N LEU A 120 8.91 -5.09 0.94
CA LEU A 120 8.42 -3.90 0.22
C LEU A 120 7.22 -3.27 0.93
N SER A 121 6.27 -4.09 1.40
CA SER A 121 5.10 -3.62 2.15
C SER A 121 5.51 -2.87 3.44
N HIS A 122 6.44 -3.44 4.23
CA HIS A 122 6.97 -2.79 5.43
C HIS A 122 7.67 -1.47 5.12
N THR A 123 8.49 -1.44 4.07
CA THR A 123 9.18 -0.23 3.61
C THR A 123 8.19 0.88 3.24
N LEU A 124 7.13 0.52 2.51
CA LEU A 124 6.08 1.46 2.11
C LEU A 124 5.27 1.97 3.31
N ALA A 125 4.90 1.09 4.25
CA ALA A 125 4.21 1.47 5.47
C ALA A 125 5.02 2.47 6.33
N SER A 126 6.32 2.23 6.49
CA SER A 126 7.21 3.17 7.19
C SER A 126 7.24 4.55 6.52
N ARG A 127 7.32 4.59 5.19
CA ARG A 127 7.30 5.85 4.41
C ARG A 127 5.93 6.56 4.49
N GLN A 128 4.84 5.82 4.57
CA GLN A 128 3.49 6.38 4.72
C GLN A 128 3.35 7.21 5.99
N CYS A 129 3.89 6.76 7.13
CA CYS A 129 3.87 7.53 8.37
C CYS A 129 4.49 8.93 8.20
N HIS A 130 5.63 9.01 7.51
CA HIS A 130 6.30 10.28 7.21
C HIS A 130 5.45 11.16 6.28
N LYS A 131 4.83 10.56 5.26
CA LYS A 131 3.98 11.27 4.29
C LYS A 131 2.73 11.86 4.96
N LEU A 132 2.10 11.11 5.85
CA LEU A 132 0.89 11.54 6.58
C LEU A 132 1.20 12.67 7.56
N LYS A 133 2.33 12.59 8.28
CA LYS A 133 2.83 13.69 9.13
C LYS A 133 3.06 14.96 8.31
N ARG A 134 3.77 14.87 7.17
CA ARG A 134 4.02 16.00 6.26
C ARG A 134 2.73 16.66 5.76
N ASP A 135 1.66 15.88 5.58
CA ASP A 135 0.37 16.34 5.07
C ASP A 135 -0.62 16.74 6.17
N ASN A 136 -0.21 16.77 7.44
CA ASN A 136 -1.05 17.11 8.59
C ASN A 136 -2.33 16.26 8.65
N VAL A 137 -2.24 14.99 8.27
CA VAL A 137 -3.34 14.04 8.43
C VAL A 137 -3.34 13.57 9.89
N THR A 138 -4.07 14.30 10.75
CA THR A 138 -4.08 14.07 12.20
C THR A 138 -5.14 13.05 12.63
N LYS A 139 -4.75 12.17 13.57
CA LYS A 139 -5.54 11.20 14.38
C LYS A 139 -5.86 9.83 13.75
N GLU A 140 -4.83 8.96 13.71
CA GLU A 140 -4.88 7.53 14.13
C GLU A 140 -3.49 6.85 14.06
N LEU A 141 -2.39 7.61 14.17
CA LEU A 141 -1.03 7.05 14.16
C LEU A 141 -0.73 6.18 15.41
N SER A 142 -1.59 6.22 16.43
CA SER A 142 -1.43 5.50 17.69
C SER A 142 -1.93 4.04 17.68
N LEU A 143 -2.63 3.58 16.64
CA LEU A 143 -3.19 2.21 16.59
C LEU A 143 -2.48 1.25 15.62
N LEU A 144 -1.63 1.74 14.71
CA LEU A 144 -0.97 0.91 13.70
C LEU A 144 0.51 0.62 13.96
N VAL A 145 1.12 1.28 14.96
CA VAL A 145 2.48 0.98 15.40
C VAL A 145 2.57 1.22 16.91
N LYS A 146 2.26 0.19 17.72
CA LYS A 146 2.86 0.09 19.07
C LYS A 146 4.21 -0.59 18.88
N PRO A 147 5.36 0.11 18.95
CA PRO A 147 6.61 -0.56 19.22
C PRO A 147 6.50 -1.08 20.65
N ASN A 148 6.36 -2.39 20.81
CA ASN A 148 6.46 -3.03 22.10
C ASN A 148 7.93 -2.94 22.54
N LEU A 149 8.28 -1.81 23.16
CA LEU A 149 9.59 -1.56 23.77
C LEU A 149 9.32 -1.07 25.19
N LYS A 150 9.22 -2.03 26.10
CA LYS A 150 9.69 -1.83 27.48
C LYS A 150 10.64 -2.98 27.80
N PRO A 151 11.96 -2.78 27.72
CA PRO A 151 12.87 -3.47 28.62
C PRO A 151 12.78 -2.77 29.98
N GLN A 152 12.46 -3.54 31.02
CA GLN A 152 12.79 -3.14 32.39
C GLN A 152 14.29 -2.85 32.45
N LYS A 153 14.66 -1.70 33.01
CA LYS A 153 16.04 -1.43 33.45
C LYS A 153 16.00 -1.33 34.97
N GLU A 154 16.63 -2.30 35.63
CA GLU A 154 17.17 -2.11 36.96
C GLU A 154 18.36 -1.13 36.92
N PRO A 155 18.69 -0.47 38.06
CA PRO A 155 19.66 0.61 38.10
C PRO A 155 21.08 0.07 38.31
N GLY A 156 22.06 0.59 37.58
CA GLY A 156 23.45 0.25 37.83
C GLY A 156 24.46 0.87 36.87
N LEU A 157 25.11 1.94 37.36
CA LEU A 157 26.49 2.38 37.14
C LEU A 157 27.02 2.79 35.75
N ALA A 158 27.82 3.85 35.80
CA ALA A 158 28.44 4.60 34.72
C ALA A 158 29.61 3.84 34.05
N ASP A 159 29.80 4.02 32.74
CA ASP A 159 30.83 4.91 32.16
C ASP A 159 31.25 4.50 30.73
N SER A 160 31.44 5.53 29.91
CA SER A 160 32.46 5.65 28.86
C SER A 160 32.37 4.90 27.50
N VAL A 161 32.46 5.74 26.46
CA VAL A 161 33.13 5.55 25.15
C VAL A 161 32.41 4.72 24.06
N GLY A 162 32.20 5.41 22.94
CA GLY A 162 31.43 4.94 21.80
C GLY A 162 32.09 3.84 20.97
N LYS A 163 31.23 2.96 20.45
CA LYS A 163 31.40 2.22 19.19
C LYS A 163 30.00 1.84 18.69
N ARG A 164 29.73 2.10 17.40
CA ARG A 164 28.47 1.74 16.74
C ARG A 164 28.36 0.22 16.64
N TYR A 165 27.61 -0.40 17.53
CA TYR A 165 27.16 -1.79 17.38
C TYR A 165 25.75 -1.80 16.78
N ARG A 166 25.57 -2.46 15.62
CA ARG A 166 24.25 -2.90 15.15
C ARG A 166 24.01 -4.29 15.76
N PRO A 167 23.00 -4.50 16.61
CA PRO A 167 22.62 -5.86 16.98
C PRO A 167 21.84 -6.49 15.82
N HIS A 168 22.26 -7.70 15.42
CA HIS A 168 21.44 -8.60 14.64
C HIS A 168 20.18 -8.95 15.44
N ALA A 169 19.02 -8.44 15.01
CA ALA A 169 17.74 -8.85 15.56
C ALA A 169 17.30 -10.15 14.87
N THR A 170 17.22 -11.22 15.64
CA THR A 170 16.54 -12.46 15.27
C THR A 170 15.06 -12.18 14.97
N PRO A 171 14.48 -12.73 13.91
CA PRO A 171 13.07 -12.49 13.59
C PRO A 171 12.17 -13.16 14.64
N PRO A 172 11.13 -12.46 15.15
CA PRO A 172 10.18 -13.05 16.08
C PRO A 172 9.33 -14.12 15.37
N LYS A 173 9.15 -15.27 16.04
CA LYS A 173 8.12 -16.26 15.68
C LYS A 173 6.76 -15.60 15.82
N VAL A 174 6.07 -15.34 14.71
CA VAL A 174 4.67 -14.93 14.71
C VAL A 174 3.89 -15.81 13.76
N GLN A 175 2.78 -16.33 14.28
CA GLN A 175 1.90 -17.34 13.68
C GLN A 175 1.45 -16.95 12.26
N LEU A 176 1.62 -17.93 11.36
CA LEU A 176 1.07 -17.93 10.01
C LEU A 176 -0.46 -17.89 10.08
N LEU A 177 -1.09 -16.81 9.60
CA LEU A 177 -2.49 -16.86 9.19
C LEU A 177 -2.55 -17.36 7.74
N PRO A 178 -3.38 -18.39 7.44
CA PRO A 178 -3.43 -18.98 6.11
C PRO A 178 -4.02 -18.00 5.10
N LEU A 179 -3.26 -17.72 4.05
CA LEU A 179 -3.78 -17.22 2.78
C LEU A 179 -4.40 -18.42 2.06
N ILE A 180 -5.73 -18.56 2.04
CA ILE A 180 -6.51 -19.16 0.93
C ILE A 180 -8.02 -18.93 1.16
N ALA A 181 -8.69 -18.61 0.05
CA ALA A 181 -10.11 -18.73 -0.29
C ALA A 181 -11.15 -17.85 0.45
N ASN A 182 -11.80 -16.97 -0.32
CA ASN A 182 -13.18 -17.25 -0.72
C ASN A 182 -13.60 -16.44 -1.95
N SER A 183 -13.68 -17.15 -3.06
CA SER A 183 -14.56 -16.86 -4.19
C SER A 183 -16.00 -17.11 -3.70
N ARG A 184 -16.82 -16.08 -3.57
CA ARG A 184 -18.28 -16.27 -3.46
C ARG A 184 -18.94 -15.55 -4.63
N GLN A 185 -19.55 -16.36 -5.48
CA GLN A 185 -20.45 -15.97 -6.54
C GLN A 185 -21.67 -15.28 -5.92
N GLU A 186 -21.96 -14.06 -6.35
CA GLU A 186 -23.28 -13.47 -6.16
C GLU A 186 -24.19 -14.01 -7.28
N LYS A 187 -25.10 -14.91 -6.90
CA LYS A 187 -26.24 -15.29 -7.74
C LYS A 187 -27.25 -14.14 -7.71
N GLN A 188 -27.51 -13.55 -8.88
CA GLN A 188 -28.70 -12.75 -9.11
C GLN A 188 -29.94 -13.64 -8.95
N THR A 189 -30.89 -13.21 -8.11
CA THR A 189 -32.26 -13.71 -8.14
C THR A 189 -33.15 -12.55 -8.54
N TYR A 190 -33.74 -12.69 -9.72
CA TYR A 190 -34.80 -11.83 -10.26
C TYR A 190 -36.13 -12.36 -9.69
N SER A 191 -36.95 -11.50 -9.11
CA SER A 191 -38.35 -11.81 -8.76
C SER A 191 -39.25 -10.90 -9.59
N PRO A 192 -40.21 -11.44 -10.37
CA PRO A 192 -41.23 -10.64 -11.01
C PRO A 192 -42.34 -10.34 -10.00
N LYS A 193 -42.84 -9.10 -9.99
CA LYS A 193 -44.07 -8.73 -9.28
C LYS A 193 -45.25 -9.11 -10.16
N VAL A 194 -46.21 -9.82 -9.56
CA VAL A 194 -47.60 -9.94 -10.03
C VAL A 194 -48.31 -8.63 -9.77
#